data_AF-A0AAV0BAF1-F1
#
_entry.id   AF-A0AAV0BAF1-F1
#
_cell.length_a   1.000
_cell.length_b   1.000
_cell.length_c   1.000
_cell.angle_alpha   90.00
_cell.angle_beta   90.00
_cell.angle_gamma   90.00
#
_symmetry.space_group_name_H-M   'P 1'
#
loop_
_entity.id
_entity.type
_entity.pdbx_description
1 polymer ?
#
loop_
_entity_poly.entity_id
_entity_poly.type
_entity_poly.pdbx_seq_one_letter_code
_entity_poly.pdbx_strand_id
1 'polypeptide(L)'
;GMFGLPIDWLSGIKDDVYFKLASPDILVPGQEAWHLFWNFQVIQDMAKNFQITNPICLKAQSVAMEISNSFDPQEISTIGICRKIPEKILGEGWLSKN
;
A
#
# COMPACT_ATOMS: atom_id res chain seq x y z
N GLY A 1 17.26 -9.24 -13.14
CA GLY A 1 16.00 -8.66 -12.61
C GLY A 1 14.94 -8.70 -13.70
N MET A 2 13.79 -8.06 -13.50
CA MET A 2 12.65 -8.04 -14.44
C MET A 2 13.05 -7.62 -15.87
N PHE A 3 14.11 -6.81 -16.00
CA PHE A 3 14.68 -6.40 -17.27
C PHE A 3 16.17 -6.75 -17.34
N GLY A 4 16.46 -8.04 -17.52
CA GLY A 4 17.82 -8.53 -17.72
C GLY A 4 18.77 -8.25 -16.55
N LEU A 5 20.06 -8.35 -16.81
CA LEU A 5 21.10 -7.90 -15.89
C LEU A 5 21.33 -6.41 -16.10
N PRO A 6 21.72 -5.66 -15.05
CA PRO A 6 22.32 -4.35 -15.24
C PRO A 6 23.67 -4.57 -15.94
N ILE A 7 23.65 -4.63 -17.26
CA ILE A 7 24.84 -4.58 -18.11
C ILE A 7 25.07 -3.11 -18.46
N ASP A 8 26.30 -2.64 -18.31
CA ASP A 8 26.74 -1.51 -19.13
C ASP A 8 26.57 -1.98 -20.58
N TRP A 9 25.77 -1.28 -21.36
CA TRP A 9 25.37 -1.60 -22.74
C TRP A 9 26.54 -1.82 -23.72
N LEU A 10 27.78 -1.53 -23.28
CA LEU A 10 29.03 -1.75 -24.00
C LEU A 10 29.70 -3.09 -23.69
N SER A 11 29.30 -3.78 -22.61
CA SER A 11 29.81 -5.10 -22.24
C SER A 11 28.77 -6.15 -22.59
N GLY A 12 29.08 -7.00 -23.58
CA GLY A 12 28.18 -8.05 -24.05
C GLY A 12 27.58 -8.92 -22.93
N ILE A 13 26.47 -9.59 -23.25
CA ILE A 13 25.69 -10.41 -22.31
C ILE A 13 26.63 -11.37 -21.58
N LYS A 14 26.66 -11.29 -20.24
CA LYS A 14 27.41 -12.23 -19.41
C LYS A 14 26.58 -13.50 -19.21
N ASP A 15 27.11 -14.64 -19.67
CA ASP A 15 26.42 -15.93 -19.63
C ASP A 15 26.35 -16.54 -18.22
N ASP A 16 27.20 -16.11 -17.28
CA ASP A 16 27.30 -16.69 -15.94
C ASP A 16 26.65 -15.82 -14.85
N VAL A 17 25.34 -15.97 -14.64
CA VAL A 17 24.61 -15.29 -13.56
C VAL A 17 23.96 -16.29 -12.62
N TYR A 18 24.23 -16.12 -11.33
CA TYR A 18 23.64 -16.91 -10.27
C TYR A 18 22.68 -16.05 -9.45
N PHE A 19 21.45 -16.52 -9.28
CA PHE A 19 20.45 -15.90 -8.40
C PHE A 19 20.36 -16.68 -7.09
N LYS A 20 20.15 -15.96 -5.99
CA LYS A 20 19.87 -16.58 -4.70
C LYS A 20 18.36 -16.66 -4.49
N LEU A 21 17.89 -17.81 -4.00
CA LEU A 21 16.53 -17.95 -3.50
C LEU A 21 16.35 -17.02 -2.29
N ALA A 22 15.40 -16.09 -2.37
CA ALA A 22 15.18 -15.09 -1.33
C ALA A 22 14.42 -15.65 -0.13
N SER A 23 13.28 -16.31 -0.37
CA SER A 23 12.50 -17.00 0.65
C SER A 23 11.53 -17.98 -0.02
N PRO A 24 11.39 -19.22 0.50
CA PRO A 24 10.32 -20.15 0.13
C PRO A 24 9.26 -20.28 1.25
N ASP A 25 8.78 -19.18 1.81
CA ASP A 25 7.76 -19.22 2.87
C ASP A 25 6.34 -19.41 2.30
N ILE A 26 5.56 -20.32 2.91
CA ILE A 26 4.13 -20.49 2.62
C ILE A 26 3.33 -19.64 3.62
N LEU A 27 2.71 -18.57 3.12
CA LEU A 27 1.96 -17.61 3.94
C LEU A 27 0.48 -17.59 3.51
N VAL A 28 -0.42 -17.52 4.50
CA VAL A 28 -1.84 -17.22 4.27
C VAL A 28 -2.04 -15.72 4.49
N PRO A 29 -2.33 -14.93 3.43
CA PRO A 29 -2.49 -13.49 3.58
C PRO A 29 -3.82 -13.15 4.29
N GLY A 30 -3.74 -12.31 5.31
CA GLY A 30 -4.92 -11.71 5.93
C GLY A 30 -5.56 -10.69 4.98
N GLN A 31 -6.64 -11.10 4.30
CA GLN A 31 -7.28 -10.29 3.25
C GLN A 31 -7.68 -8.89 3.74
N GLU A 32 -8.30 -8.78 4.92
CA GLU A 32 -8.71 -7.47 5.47
C GLU A 32 -7.53 -6.53 5.73
N ALA A 33 -6.39 -7.07 6.15
CA ALA A 33 -5.17 -6.28 6.36
C ALA A 33 -4.64 -5.75 5.02
N TRP A 34 -4.65 -6.58 3.97
CA TRP A 34 -4.27 -6.19 2.63
C TRP A 34 -5.20 -5.12 2.06
N HIS A 35 -6.52 -5.27 2.23
CA HIS A 35 -7.45 -4.25 1.79
C HIS A 35 -7.28 -2.92 2.52
N LEU A 36 -6.98 -2.95 3.84
CA LEU A 36 -6.65 -1.74 4.59
C LEU A 36 -5.37 -1.09 4.05
N PHE A 37 -4.34 -1.89 3.76
CA PHE A 37 -3.10 -1.43 3.17
C PHE A 37 -3.33 -0.70 1.84
N TRP A 38 -4.11 -1.29 0.92
CA TRP A 38 -4.42 -0.66 -0.36
C TRP A 38 -5.23 0.63 -0.20
N ASN A 39 -6.23 0.64 0.68
CA ASN A 39 -7.00 1.85 0.99
C ASN A 39 -6.08 2.97 1.49
N PHE A 40 -5.18 2.65 2.43
CA PHE A 40 -4.25 3.61 3.00
C PHE A 40 -3.26 4.13 1.95
N GLN A 41 -2.73 3.26 1.10
CA GLN A 41 -1.80 3.64 0.03
C GLN A 41 -2.46 4.63 -0.93
N VAL A 42 -3.69 4.37 -1.37
CA VAL A 42 -4.45 5.28 -2.23
C VAL A 42 -4.66 6.64 -1.58
N ILE A 43 -5.07 6.67 -0.29
CA ILE A 43 -5.27 7.94 0.45
C ILE A 43 -3.95 8.69 0.60
N GLN A 44 -2.85 8.00 0.86
CA GLN A 44 -1.53 8.59 0.95
C GLN A 44 -1.08 9.18 -0.39
N ASP A 45 -1.33 8.48 -1.49
CA ASP A 45 -1.02 8.96 -2.83
C ASP A 45 -1.88 10.18 -3.20
N MET A 46 -3.15 10.22 -2.80
CA MET A 46 -3.98 11.42 -2.93
C MET A 46 -3.34 12.60 -2.17
N ALA A 47 -2.94 12.38 -0.91
CA ALA A 47 -2.31 13.42 -0.10
C ALA A 47 -0.98 13.95 -0.67
N LYS A 48 -0.23 13.12 -1.40
CA LYS A 48 1.07 13.51 -2.01
C LYS A 48 0.93 14.17 -3.37
N ASN A 49 -0.06 13.77 -4.18
CA ASN A 49 -0.17 14.19 -5.57
C ASN A 49 -1.07 15.41 -5.79
N PHE A 50 -2.00 15.70 -4.87
CA PHE A 50 -2.82 16.91 -4.96
C PHE A 50 -2.08 18.14 -4.43
N GLN A 51 -2.35 19.29 -5.06
CA GLN A 51 -1.87 20.58 -4.56
C GLN A 51 -2.41 20.83 -3.14
N ILE A 52 -1.56 21.37 -2.25
CA ILE A 52 -1.88 21.58 -0.82
C ILE A 52 -3.10 22.49 -0.62
N THR A 53 -3.37 23.39 -1.58
CA THR A 53 -4.54 24.27 -1.57
C THR A 53 -5.86 23.55 -1.85
N ASN A 54 -5.82 22.30 -2.33
CA ASN A 54 -7.02 21.52 -2.61
C ASN A 54 -7.58 20.94 -1.30
N PRO A 55 -8.86 21.18 -0.96
CA PRO A 55 -9.48 20.64 0.25
C PRO A 55 -9.44 19.11 0.34
N ILE A 56 -9.37 18.41 -0.80
CA ILE A 56 -9.24 16.95 -0.87
C ILE A 56 -7.88 16.50 -0.28
N CYS A 57 -6.81 17.26 -0.49
CA CYS A 57 -5.48 16.95 0.03
C CYS A 57 -5.48 17.01 1.57
N LEU A 58 -6.02 18.09 2.14
CA LEU A 58 -6.13 18.26 3.59
C LEU A 58 -7.02 17.18 4.22
N LYS A 59 -8.13 16.83 3.55
CA LYS A 59 -9.02 15.75 4.00
C LYS A 59 -8.31 14.38 3.94
N ALA A 60 -7.57 14.09 2.87
CA ALA A 60 -6.80 12.85 2.74
C ALA A 60 -5.72 12.73 3.83
N GLN A 61 -5.01 13.82 4.13
CA GLN A 61 -4.04 13.85 5.23
C GLN A 61 -4.69 13.59 6.59
N SER A 62 -5.82 14.24 6.86
CA SER A 62 -6.56 14.03 8.12
C SER A 62 -7.05 12.58 8.26
N VAL A 63 -7.59 11.99 7.19
CA VAL A 63 -8.05 10.60 7.18
C VAL A 63 -6.88 9.62 7.34
N ALA A 64 -5.75 9.85 6.65
CA ALA A 64 -4.56 9.03 6.81
C ALA A 64 -4.02 9.07 8.25
N MET A 65 -4.00 10.25 8.88
CA MET A 65 -3.59 10.39 10.28
C MET A 65 -4.54 9.65 11.23
N GLU A 66 -5.85 9.69 10.97
CA GLU A 66 -6.84 8.94 11.75
C GLU A 66 -6.64 7.43 11.64
N ILE A 67 -6.35 6.91 10.45
CA ILE A 67 -6.02 5.48 10.24
C ILE A 67 -4.76 5.10 11.01
N SER A 68 -3.68 5.89 10.87
CA SER A 68 -2.42 5.60 11.56
C SER A 68 -2.55 5.62 13.09
N ASN A 69 -3.38 6.52 13.64
CA ASN A 69 -3.59 6.59 15.09
C ASN A 69 -4.49 5.46 15.62
N SER A 70 -5.35 4.90 14.76
CA SER A 70 -6.31 3.85 15.15
C SER A 70 -5.77 2.43 14.92
N PHE A 71 -4.76 2.28 14.08
CA PHE A 71 -4.16 0.99 13.76
C PHE A 71 -3.16 0.58 14.83
N ASP A 72 -3.38 -0.60 15.42
CA ASP A 72 -2.43 -1.22 16.35
C ASP A 72 -1.94 -2.56 15.78
N PRO A 73 -0.63 -2.72 15.52
CA PRO A 73 -0.08 -3.97 14.97
C PRO A 73 -0.20 -5.17 15.91
N GLN A 74 -0.44 -4.97 17.21
CA GLN A 74 -0.64 -6.06 18.18
C GLN A 74 -2.11 -6.52 18.25
N GLU A 75 -3.04 -5.71 17.76
CA GLU A 75 -4.48 -5.94 17.89
C GLU A 75 -5.17 -6.05 16.52
N ILE A 76 -5.41 -7.29 16.08
CA ILE A 76 -6.05 -7.61 14.79
C ILE A 76 -7.46 -7.01 14.68
N SER A 77 -8.14 -6.85 15.81
CA SER A 77 -9.48 -6.25 15.88
C SER A 77 -9.53 -4.81 15.36
N THR A 78 -8.41 -4.07 15.47
CA THR A 78 -8.31 -2.67 15.01
C THR A 78 -8.41 -2.55 13.48
N ILE A 79 -8.06 -3.61 12.75
CA ILE A 79 -8.12 -3.63 11.27
C ILE A 79 -9.56 -3.39 10.79
N GLY A 80 -10.54 -4.06 11.41
CA GLY A 80 -11.95 -3.89 11.06
C GLY A 80 -12.48 -2.48 11.35
N ILE A 81 -11.96 -1.83 12.40
CA ILE A 81 -12.29 -0.44 12.74
C ILE A 81 -11.68 0.50 11.69
N CYS A 82 -10.39 0.30 11.38
CA CYS A 82 -9.65 1.10 10.42
C CYS A 82 -10.22 1.02 9.00
N ARG A 83 -10.83 -0.11 8.61
CA ARG A 83 -11.46 -0.29 7.29
C ARG A 83 -12.64 0.64 7.04
N LYS A 84 -13.31 1.14 8.08
CA LYS A 84 -14.44 2.08 7.97
C LYS A 84 -14.00 3.54 7.76
N ILE A 85 -12.80 3.89 8.23
CA ILE A 85 -12.29 5.27 8.19
C ILE A 85 -12.12 5.80 6.75
N PRO A 86 -11.58 5.01 5.78
CA PRO A 86 -11.51 5.37 4.36
C PRO A 86 -12.84 5.80 3.71
N GLU A 87 -13.99 5.33 4.21
CA GLU A 87 -15.31 5.68 3.63
C GLU A 87 -15.57 7.18 3.68
N LYS A 88 -14.95 7.91 4.62
CA LYS A 88 -15.06 9.37 4.75
C LYS A 88 -14.56 10.13 3.52
N ILE A 89 -13.67 9.53 2.72
CA ILE A 89 -13.10 10.14 1.51
C ILE A 89 -13.40 9.34 0.23
N LEU A 90 -13.47 8.01 0.31
CA LEU A 90 -13.74 7.13 -0.84
C LEU A 90 -15.25 6.93 -1.10
N GLY A 91 -16.11 7.27 -0.13
CA GLY A 91 -17.56 7.16 -0.22
C GLY A 91 -18.12 6.05 0.68
N GLU A 92 -19.38 6.22 1.12
CA GLU A 92 -20.09 5.22 1.93
C GLU A 92 -20.31 3.93 1.16
N GLY A 93 -20.16 2.79 1.83
CA GLY A 93 -20.26 1.47 1.19
C GLY A 93 -19.11 1.17 0.23
N TRP A 94 -17.97 1.86 0.37
CA TRP A 94 -16.75 1.52 -0.38
C TRP A 94 -16.34 0.05 -0.18
N LEU A 95 -16.57 -0.47 1.02
CA LEU A 95 -16.26 -1.86 1.39
C LEU A 95 -17.18 -2.90 0.73
N SER A 96 -18.43 -2.55 0.43
CA SER A 96 -19.41 -3.46 -0.16
C SER A 96 -19.43 -3.46 -1.69
N LYS A 97 -18.64 -2.58 -2.32
CA LYS A 97 -18.51 -2.50 -3.78
C LYS A 97 -17.46 -3.45 -4.37
N ASN A 98 -16.70 -4.15 -3.52
CA ASN A 98 -15.63 -5.08 -3.90
C ASN A 98 -15.91 -6.49 -3.38
#